data_AF-A0A6L7YKT9-F1
#
_entry.id   AF-A0A6L7YKT9-F1
#
_cell.length_a   1.000
_cell.length_b   1.000
_cell.length_c   1.000
_cell.angle_alpha   90.00
_cell.angle_beta   90.00
_cell.angle_gamma   90.00
#
_symmetry.space_group_name_H-M   'P 1'
#
loop_
_entity.id
_entity.type
_entity.pdbx_description
1 polymer ?
#
loop_
_entity_poly.entity_id
_entity_poly.type
_entity_poly.pdbx_seq_one_letter_code
_entity_poly.pdbx_strand_id
1 'polypeptide(L)' 'MQKSLHVRTTVLPGGKIEIANDELPVGQTVDVVVSHLSVPVGRSIMEILNSGPERRLFQTADEVRAYLEQEKASWDR' A
#
# COMPACT_ATOMS: atom_id res chain seq x y z
N MET A 1 13.87 27.97 -12.08
CA MET A 1 13.03 26.83 -11.67
C MET A 1 13.15 25.76 -12.74
N GLN A 2 13.52 24.54 -12.39
CA GLN A 2 13.62 23.42 -13.34
C GLN A 2 12.21 22.85 -13.52
N LYS A 3 11.66 22.88 -14.74
CA LYS A 3 10.32 22.37 -15.03
C LYS A 3 10.41 20.85 -15.17
N SER A 4 9.86 20.12 -14.20
CA SER A 4 9.84 18.66 -14.19
C SER A 4 8.50 18.15 -14.77
N LEU A 5 8.58 17.25 -15.74
CA LEU A 5 7.40 16.58 -16.29
C LEU A 5 7.21 15.23 -15.57
N HIS A 6 6.06 15.04 -14.93
CA HIS A 6 5.67 13.75 -14.36
C HIS A 6 4.61 13.08 -15.24
N VAL A 7 4.98 11.97 -15.89
CA VAL A 7 4.07 11.16 -16.72
C VAL A 7 3.94 9.77 -16.10
N ARG A 8 2.70 9.33 -15.91
CA ARG A 8 2.42 7.93 -15.56
C ARG A 8 2.23 7.15 -16.85
N THR A 9 3.04 6.13 -17.05
CA THR A 9 2.99 5.28 -18.24
C THR A 9 3.17 3.81 -17.85
N THR A 10 2.91 2.91 -18.80
CA THR A 10 2.99 1.46 -18.60
C THR A 10 4.13 0.91 -19.44
N VAL A 11 4.83 -0.10 -18.92
CA VAL A 11 5.92 -0.74 -19.65
C VAL A 11 5.32 -1.61 -20.76
N LEU A 12 5.72 -1.33 -22.00
CA LEU A 12 5.34 -2.08 -23.20
C LEU A 12 6.18 -3.36 -23.36
N PRO A 13 5.77 -4.30 -24.23
CA PRO A 13 6.56 -5.50 -24.52
C PRO A 13 8.01 -5.19 -24.88
N GLY A 14 8.93 -5.99 -24.34
CA GLY A 14 10.37 -5.77 -24.49
C GLY A 14 10.93 -4.68 -23.57
N GLY A 15 10.20 -4.27 -22.53
CA GLY A 15 10.70 -3.33 -21.52
C GLY A 15 10.73 -1.87 -22.00
N LYS A 16 9.97 -1.55 -23.04
CA LYS A 16 9.95 -0.21 -23.65
C LYS A 16 8.99 0.72 -22.92
N ILE A 17 9.33 2.00 -22.86
CA ILE A 17 8.47 3.06 -22.35
C ILE A 17 8.37 4.12 -23.44
N GLU A 18 7.13 4.50 -23.79
CA GLU A 18 6.86 5.58 -24.74
C GLU A 18 6.24 6.76 -24.00
N ILE A 19 6.78 7.96 -24.24
CA ILE A 19 6.31 9.23 -23.68
C ILE A 19 6.08 10.17 -24.86
N ALA A 20 4.83 10.52 -25.13
CA ALA A 20 4.46 11.53 -26.11
C ALA A 20 4.05 12.82 -25.37
N ASN A 21 4.74 13.92 -25.65
CA ASN A 21 4.41 15.23 -25.09
C ASN A 21 4.84 16.34 -26.06
N ASP A 22 3.91 17.22 -26.41
CA ASP A 22 4.12 18.36 -27.32
C ASP A 22 5.10 19.41 -26.77
N GLU A 23 5.35 19.41 -25.45
CA GLU A 23 6.34 20.28 -24.81
C GLU A 23 7.79 19.79 -24.96
N LEU A 24 8.00 18.59 -25.54
CA LEU A 24 9.32 18.00 -25.77
C LEU A 24 9.70 18.09 -27.26
N PRO A 25 10.32 19.19 -27.72
CA PRO A 25 10.73 19.36 -29.10
C PRO A 25 11.80 18.35 -29.52
N VAL A 26 11.76 17.99 -30.81
CA VAL A 26 12.74 17.08 -31.42
C VAL A 26 14.16 17.62 -31.25
N GLY A 27 15.08 16.75 -30.83
CA GLY A 27 16.50 17.07 -30.64
C GLY A 27 16.84 17.67 -29.26
N GLN A 28 15.87 17.88 -28.39
CA GLN A 28 16.12 18.29 -27.01
C GLN A 28 16.63 17.11 -26.17
N THR A 29 17.76 17.31 -25.48
CA THR A 29 18.25 16.36 -24.47
C THR A 29 17.37 16.45 -23.22
N VAL A 30 16.89 15.30 -22.74
CA VAL A 30 16.06 15.18 -21.55
C VAL A 30 16.62 14.11 -20.62
N ASP A 31 16.51 14.35 -19.31
CA ASP A 31 16.78 13.35 -18.28
C ASP A 31 15.49 12.61 -17.92
N VAL A 32 15.51 11.29 -17.98
CA VAL A 32 14.36 10.44 -17.65
C VAL A 32 14.65 9.66 -16.37
N VAL A 33 13.80 9.85 -15.35
CA VAL A 33 13.86 9.11 -14.09
C VAL A 33 12.68 8.15 -14.04
N VAL A 34 12.96 6.85 -13.92
CA VAL A 34 11.94 5.81 -13.84
C VAL A 34 11.86 5.29 -12.40
N SER A 35 10.68 5.41 -11.80
CA SER A 35 10.40 4.88 -10.47
C SER A 35 9.41 3.74 -10.56
N HIS A 36 9.71 2.62 -9.90
CA HIS A 36 8.75 1.54 -9.74
C HIS A 36 7.60 2.03 -8.86
N LEU A 37 6.40 2.10 -9.44
CA LEU A 37 5.19 2.25 -8.65
C LEU A 37 4.92 0.90 -8.00
N SER A 38 5.35 0.74 -6.75
CA SER A 38 4.78 -0.27 -5.87
C SER A 38 3.31 0.08 -5.71
N VAL A 39 2.45 -0.58 -6.49
CA VAL A 39 1.04 -0.66 -6.13
C VAL A 39 1.08 -1.31 -4.75
N PRO A 40 0.61 -0.65 -3.67
CA PRO A 40 0.41 -1.37 -2.44
C PRO A 40 -0.56 -2.48 -2.81
N VAL A 41 -0.06 -3.72 -2.86
CA VAL A 41 -0.92 -4.89 -2.97
C VAL A 41 -1.81 -4.75 -1.76
N GLY A 42 -3.06 -4.34 -1.98
CA GLY A 42 -4.03 -4.20 -0.91
C GLY A 42 -4.11 -5.56 -0.28
N ARG A 43 -3.48 -5.73 0.89
CA ARG A 43 -3.55 -7.00 1.59
C ARG A 43 -5.00 -7.23 1.92
N SER A 44 -5.47 -8.45 1.67
CA SER A 44 -6.80 -8.82 2.12
C SER A 44 -6.88 -8.56 3.63
N ILE A 45 -8.00 -8.05 4.11
CA ILE A 45 -8.22 -7.88 5.56
C ILE A 45 -7.94 -9.22 6.29
N MET A 46 -8.27 -10.35 5.65
CA MET A 46 -7.96 -11.68 6.16
C MET A 46 -6.46 -11.97 6.23
N GLU A 47 -5.67 -11.54 5.23
CA GLU A 47 -4.21 -11.67 5.26
C GLU A 47 -3.59 -10.81 6.35
N ILE A 48 -4.12 -9.60 6.60
CA ILE A 48 -3.66 -8.73 7.69
C ILE A 48 -3.97 -9.38 9.05
N LEU A 49 -5.19 -9.90 9.21
CA LEU A 49 -5.59 -10.60 10.44
C LEU A 49 -4.81 -11.91 10.64
N ASN A 50 -4.40 -12.61 9.58
CA ASN A 50 -3.62 -13.84 9.66
C ASN A 50 -2.10 -13.59 9.81
N SER A 51 -1.59 -12.48 9.27
CA SER A 51 -0.19 -12.06 9.40
C SER A 51 0.09 -11.19 10.62
N GLY A 52 -0.94 -10.92 11.43
CA GLY A 52 -0.81 -10.22 12.70
C GLY A 52 0.19 -10.94 13.62
N PRO A 53 0.93 -10.19 14.45
CA PRO A 53 1.96 -10.78 15.30
C PRO A 53 1.33 -11.84 16.21
N GLU A 54 2.14 -12.82 16.65
CA GLU A 54 1.81 -13.80 17.72
C GLU A 54 1.29 -13.14 19.02
N ARG A 55 1.30 -11.80 19.08
CA ARG A 55 0.89 -10.93 20.18
C ARG A 55 -0.56 -10.43 20.06
N ARG A 56 -1.50 -11.26 19.61
CA ARG A 56 -2.92 -10.94 19.86
C ARG A 56 -3.16 -11.07 21.36
N LEU A 57 -3.83 -10.09 21.96
CA LEU A 57 -4.22 -10.15 23.37
C LEU A 57 -5.17 -11.32 23.65
N PHE A 58 -5.99 -11.67 22.66
CA PHE A 58 -6.90 -12.82 22.69
C PHE A 58 -6.78 -13.57 21.37
N GLN A 59 -6.72 -14.89 21.44
CA GLN A 59 -6.61 -15.78 20.28
C GLN A 59 -7.98 -16.26 19.80
N THR A 60 -8.98 -16.24 20.69
CA THR A 60 -10.33 -16.74 20.39
C THR A 60 -11.40 -15.73 20.81
N ALA A 61 -12.58 -15.84 20.18
CA ALA A 61 -13.73 -15.03 20.54
C ALA A 61 -14.25 -15.35 21.95
N ASP A 62 -14.06 -16.58 22.42
CA ASP A 62 -14.48 -17.01 23.76
C ASP A 62 -13.61 -16.38 24.85
N GLU A 63 -12.30 -16.22 24.62
CA GLU A 63 -11.42 -15.47 25.52
C GLU A 63 -11.85 -14.01 25.65
N VAL A 64 -12.22 -13.36 24.54
CA VAL A 64 -12.74 -12.00 24.55
C VAL A 64 -14.04 -11.94 25.36
N ARG A 65 -14.94 -12.89 25.15
CA ARG A 65 -16.23 -12.94 25.88
C ARG A 65 -16.02 -13.10 27.38
N ALA A 66 -15.18 -14.03 27.79
CA ALA A 66 -14.87 -14.27 29.20
C ALA A 66 -14.26 -13.03 29.86
N TYR A 67 -13.35 -12.34 29.18
CA TYR A 67 -12.77 -11.08 29.66
C TYR A 67 -13.83 -9.99 29.86
N LEU A 68 -14.71 -9.79 28.87
CA LEU A 68 -15.76 -8.78 28.95
C LEU A 68 -16.79 -9.07 30.06
N GLU A 69 -17.12 -10.35 30.28
CA GLU A 69 -18.00 -10.75 31.40
C GLU A 69 -17.35 -10.47 32.76
N GLN A 70 -16.04 -10.73 32.90
CA GLN A 70 -15.29 -10.41 34.11
C GLN A 70 -15.24 -8.89 34.38
N GLU A 71 -14.90 -8.10 33.36
CA GLU A 71 -14.85 -6.63 33.47
C GLU A 71 -16.22 -6.09 33.89
N LYS A 72 -17.30 -6.53 33.25
CA LYS A 72 -18.66 -6.10 33.61
C LYS A 72 -19.00 -6.44 35.06
N ALA A 73 -18.74 -7.68 35.49
CA ALA A 73 -19.02 -8.11 36.85
C ALA A 73 -18.19 -7.34 37.92
N SER A 74 -17.05 -6.77 37.53
CA SER A 74 -16.23 -5.94 38.42
C SER A 74 -16.78 -4.52 38.62
N TRP A 75 -17.64 -4.04 37.72
CA TRP A 75 -18.25 -2.70 37.81
C TRP A 75 -19.60 -2.73 38.54
N ASP A 76 -20.25 -3.90 38.59
CA ASP A 76 -21.51 -4.12 39.30
C ASP A 76 -21.30 -4.44 40.80
N ARG A 77 -20.07 -4.32 41.32
CA ARG A 77 -19.68 -4.59 42.72
C ARG A 77 -19.26 -3.30 43.44
#